data_AF-A0A9Q2FPT6-F1
#
_entry.id   AF-A0A9Q2FPT6-F1
#
_cell.length_a   1.000
_cell.length_b   1.000
_cell.length_c   1.000
_cell.angle_alpha   90.00
_cell.angle_beta   90.00
_cell.angle_gamma   90.00
#
_symmetry.space_group_name_H-M   'P 1'
#
loop_
_entity.id
_entity.type
_entity.pdbx_description
1 polymer ?
#
loop_
_entity_poly.entity_id
_entity_poly.type
_entity_poly.pdbx_seq_one_letter_code
_entity_poly.pdbx_strand_id
1 'polypeptide(L)'
;MNTIVALMIATVIGIMILPRYYAMVENGTRQGSLAVTAGQFQDLIRAAGQYENAHTSELTAAVPVGGTTQIALSTLISEHDLPPAFTATNPDGQIWSVYIQQPTSGVLSAVIESSGGTSYIPKDEVSVASMTGHQGGFVPYDGMLGGLTADTAYGASGTWRFNMAGLPNPGPGHLVGLVSAGAGSSDAGVTTNDYLYRTAVAGHPELNTMRTPLDMGGNSINNANDVNATRGVFAGGNPNGGYGGVKVASALGQAEMSAPM
;
A
#
# COMPACT_ATOMS: atom_id res chain seq x y z
N MET A 1 -1.07 30.82 62.63
CA MET A 1 0.02 31.08 61.67
C MET A 1 0.29 29.91 60.72
N ASN A 2 0.05 28.65 61.11
CA ASN A 2 0.27 27.48 60.24
C ASN A 2 -0.65 27.35 59.01
N THR A 3 -1.91 27.77 59.09
CA THR A 3 -2.90 27.57 58.01
C THR A 3 -2.68 28.50 56.82
N ILE A 4 -2.29 29.75 57.06
CA ILE A 4 -2.02 30.73 56.00
C ILE A 4 -0.75 30.34 55.23
N VAL A 5 0.30 29.90 55.94
CA VAL A 5 1.54 29.42 55.30
C VAL A 5 1.28 28.15 54.49
N ALA A 6 0.47 27.21 54.98
CA ALA A 6 0.11 25.99 54.26
C ALA A 6 -0.72 26.28 52.99
N LEU A 7 -1.67 27.22 53.06
CA LEU A 7 -2.45 27.66 51.90
C LEU A 7 -1.58 28.33 50.85
N MET A 8 -0.66 29.21 51.25
CA MET A 8 0.26 29.89 50.33
C MET A 8 1.18 28.90 49.61
N ILE A 9 1.70 27.90 50.32
CA ILE A 9 2.53 26.82 49.72
C ILE A 9 1.70 26.00 48.74
N ALA A 10 0.46 25.63 49.09
CA ALA A 10 -0.42 24.89 48.18
C ALA A 10 -0.77 25.68 46.91
N THR A 11 -0.98 27.00 47.01
CA THR A 11 -1.23 27.86 45.84
C THR A 11 0.00 27.98 44.93
N VAL A 12 1.20 28.13 45.50
CA VAL A 12 2.45 28.19 44.73
C VAL A 12 2.70 26.86 44.00
N ILE A 13 2.45 25.72 44.66
CA ILE A 13 2.54 24.39 44.03
C ILE A 13 1.50 24.25 42.90
N GLY A 14 0.26 24.70 43.11
CA GLY A 14 -0.79 24.71 42.09
C GLY A 14 -0.41 25.51 40.85
N ILE A 15 0.18 26.70 41.02
CA ILE A 15 0.64 27.56 39.91
C ILE A 15 1.81 26.91 39.14
N MET A 16 2.68 26.14 39.80
CA MET A 16 3.78 25.43 39.13
C MET A 16 3.32 24.22 38.29
N ILE A 17 2.17 23.62 38.60
CA ILE A 17 1.64 22.45 37.88
C ILE A 17 0.93 22.86 36.59
N LEU A 18 0.30 24.04 36.55
CA LEU A 18 -0.48 24.51 35.40
C LEU A 18 0.33 24.57 34.08
N PRO A 19 1.55 25.17 34.01
CA PRO A 19 2.34 25.17 32.78
C PRO A 19 2.68 23.77 32.28
N ARG A 20 2.94 22.82 33.20
CA ARG A 20 3.23 21.42 32.84
C ARG A 20 1.99 20.70 32.32
N TYR A 21 0.83 20.96 32.90
CA TYR A 21 -0.43 20.41 32.43
C TYR A 21 -0.77 20.94 31.02
N TYR A 22 -0.64 22.25 30.78
CA TYR A 22 -0.84 22.82 29.45
C TYR A 22 0.15 22.25 28.42
N ALA A 23 1.44 22.18 28.75
CA ALA A 23 2.44 21.56 27.89
C ALA A 23 2.15 20.08 27.64
N MET A 24 1.59 19.35 28.61
CA MET A 24 1.18 17.95 28.43
C MET A 24 -0.01 17.81 27.47
N VAL A 25 -1.03 18.67 27.60
CA VAL A 25 -2.18 18.67 26.70
C VAL A 25 -1.77 19.07 25.29
N GLU A 26 -0.96 20.13 25.14
CA GLU A 26 -0.46 20.61 23.85
C GLU A 26 0.47 19.58 23.18
N ASN A 27 1.36 18.95 23.94
CA ASN A 27 2.17 17.84 23.41
C ASN A 27 1.28 16.65 23.02
N GLY A 28 0.23 16.35 23.79
CA GLY A 28 -0.70 15.28 23.49
C GLY A 28 -1.49 15.53 22.20
N THR A 29 -2.02 16.73 22.01
CA THR A 29 -2.74 17.10 20.77
C THR A 29 -1.79 17.15 19.59
N ARG A 30 -0.57 17.67 19.77
CA ARG A 30 0.45 17.66 18.71
C ARG A 30 0.82 16.25 18.29
N GLN A 31 1.13 15.35 19.25
CA GLN A 31 1.44 13.96 18.95
C GLN A 31 0.28 13.23 18.26
N GLY A 32 -0.96 13.51 18.68
CA GLY A 32 -2.15 13.02 17.98
C GLY A 32 -2.20 13.48 16.52
N SER A 33 -1.94 14.77 16.26
CA SER A 33 -1.87 15.32 14.90
C SER A 33 -0.78 14.66 14.06
N LEU A 34 0.43 14.50 14.62
CA LEU A 34 1.54 13.83 13.94
C LEU A 34 1.23 12.36 13.64
N ALA A 35 0.57 11.65 14.56
CA ALA A 35 0.15 10.26 14.35
C ALA A 35 -0.92 10.15 13.25
N VAL A 36 -1.86 11.09 13.17
CA VAL A 36 -2.84 11.17 12.07
C VAL A 36 -2.13 11.43 10.74
N THR A 37 -1.18 12.37 10.68
CA THR A 37 -0.35 12.59 9.48
C THR A 37 0.37 11.30 9.08
N ALA A 38 1.00 10.61 10.04
CA ALA A 38 1.72 9.37 9.78
C ALA A 38 0.81 8.26 9.24
N GLY A 39 -0.42 8.13 9.76
CA GLY A 39 -1.42 7.19 9.27
C GLY A 39 -1.87 7.50 7.84
N GLN A 40 -2.19 8.77 7.53
CA GLN A 40 -2.50 9.18 6.15
C GLN A 40 -1.33 8.88 5.21
N PHE A 41 -0.11 9.12 5.67
CA PHE A 41 1.09 8.88 4.89
C PHE A 41 1.32 7.39 4.63
N GLN A 42 1.05 6.52 5.62
CA GLN A 42 1.07 5.06 5.44
C GLN A 42 0.04 4.59 4.42
N ASP A 43 -1.18 5.13 4.46
CA ASP A 43 -2.23 4.78 3.51
C ASP A 43 -1.84 5.18 2.08
N LEU A 44 -1.25 6.36 1.89
CA LEU A 44 -0.73 6.80 0.59
C LEU A 44 0.41 5.90 0.08
N ILE A 45 1.36 5.55 0.95
CA ILE A 45 2.47 4.65 0.59
C ILE A 45 1.92 3.29 0.14
N ARG A 46 0.95 2.74 0.87
CA ARG A 46 0.29 1.47 0.52
C ARG A 46 -0.45 1.58 -0.81
N ALA A 47 -1.27 2.62 -0.97
CA ALA A 47 -2.07 2.85 -2.16
C ALA A 47 -1.19 3.03 -3.41
N ALA A 48 -0.15 3.85 -3.31
CA ALA A 48 0.78 4.07 -4.41
C ALA A 48 1.49 2.78 -4.83
N GLY A 49 1.89 1.94 -3.86
CA GLY A 49 2.46 0.62 -4.15
C GLY A 49 1.46 -0.35 -4.79
N GLN A 50 0.20 -0.34 -4.36
CA GLN A 50 -0.86 -1.17 -4.96
C GLN A 50 -1.12 -0.75 -6.41
N TYR A 51 -1.26 0.56 -6.66
CA TYR A 51 -1.45 1.12 -7.99
C TYR A 51 -0.25 0.82 -8.92
N GLU A 52 0.98 1.03 -8.45
CA GLU A 52 2.20 0.71 -9.21
C GLU A 52 2.23 -0.76 -9.64
N ASN A 53 1.89 -1.67 -8.72
CA ASN A 53 1.85 -3.11 -8.98
C ASN A 53 0.70 -3.49 -9.94
N ALA A 54 -0.47 -2.89 -9.80
CA ALA A 54 -1.63 -3.18 -10.66
C ALA A 54 -1.43 -2.66 -12.09
N HIS A 55 -0.76 -1.52 -12.24
CA HIS A 55 -0.57 -0.83 -13.53
C HIS A 55 0.85 -0.93 -14.09
N THR A 56 1.65 -1.91 -13.65
CA THR A 56 3.07 -2.00 -14.02
C THR A 56 3.28 -1.99 -15.54
N SER A 57 2.53 -2.77 -16.32
CA SER A 57 2.69 -2.82 -17.78
C SER A 57 2.32 -1.50 -18.48
N GLU A 58 1.31 -0.80 -17.97
CA GLU A 58 0.85 0.47 -18.54
C GLU A 58 1.82 1.59 -18.18
N LEU A 59 2.22 1.66 -16.92
CA LEU A 59 3.16 2.64 -16.40
C LEU A 59 4.54 2.48 -17.04
N THR A 60 5.03 1.25 -17.22
CA THR A 60 6.34 1.03 -17.85
C THR A 60 6.39 1.39 -19.34
N ALA A 61 5.24 1.39 -20.01
CA ALA A 61 5.12 1.85 -21.39
C ALA A 61 4.91 3.37 -21.48
N ALA A 62 4.18 3.96 -20.53
CA ALA A 62 3.81 5.37 -20.53
C ALA A 62 4.90 6.29 -19.97
N VAL A 63 5.67 5.84 -18.98
CA VAL A 63 6.73 6.63 -18.33
C VAL A 63 8.08 6.30 -18.99
N PRO A 64 8.73 7.26 -19.68
CA PRO A 64 10.05 7.02 -20.24
C PRO A 64 11.09 6.72 -19.16
N VAL A 65 12.19 6.05 -19.52
CA VAL A 65 13.32 5.84 -18.60
C VAL A 65 13.90 7.20 -18.17
N GLY A 66 14.08 7.40 -16.86
CA GLY A 66 14.42 8.67 -16.22
C GLY A 66 13.25 9.65 -16.09
N GLY A 67 12.06 9.27 -16.57
CA GLY A 67 10.85 10.07 -16.51
C GLY A 67 10.11 9.91 -15.18
N THR A 68 9.22 10.88 -14.94
CA THR A 68 8.30 10.90 -13.80
C THR A 68 6.91 11.28 -14.31
N THR A 69 5.87 10.68 -13.72
CA THR A 69 4.49 11.11 -13.91
C THR A 69 3.80 11.27 -12.56
N GLN A 70 2.85 12.19 -12.47
CA GLN A 70 2.02 12.36 -11.26
C GLN A 70 0.75 11.53 -11.38
N ILE A 71 0.39 10.82 -10.31
CA ILE A 71 -0.89 10.11 -10.20
C ILE A 71 -1.82 10.97 -9.35
N ALA A 72 -3.01 11.23 -9.89
CA ALA A 72 -4.02 12.00 -9.18
C ALA A 72 -4.56 11.18 -7.99
N LEU A 73 -4.70 11.80 -6.82
CA LEU A 73 -5.31 11.13 -5.65
C LEU A 73 -6.73 10.62 -5.94
N SER A 74 -7.47 11.30 -6.82
CA SER A 74 -8.79 10.85 -7.27
C SER A 74 -8.76 9.49 -7.97
N THR A 75 -7.69 9.18 -8.70
CA THR A 75 -7.49 7.87 -9.35
C THR A 75 -7.36 6.79 -8.29
N LEU A 76 -6.45 6.98 -7.32
CA LEU A 76 -6.24 6.05 -6.21
C LEU A 76 -7.52 5.84 -5.37
N ILE A 77 -8.34 6.88 -5.20
CA ILE A 77 -9.65 6.76 -4.53
C ILE A 77 -10.64 5.96 -5.38
N SER A 78 -10.72 6.24 -6.69
CA SER A 78 -11.68 5.60 -7.59
C SER A 78 -11.41 4.11 -7.81
N GLU A 79 -10.16 3.70 -7.73
CA GLU A 79 -9.72 2.30 -7.86
C GLU A 79 -9.68 1.57 -6.52
N HIS A 80 -10.06 2.25 -5.44
CA HIS A 80 -10.14 1.73 -4.07
C HIS A 80 -8.79 1.40 -3.41
N ASP A 81 -7.69 1.96 -3.92
CA ASP A 81 -6.38 1.93 -3.23
C ASP A 81 -6.35 2.88 -2.02
N LEU A 82 -7.17 3.95 -2.05
CA LEU A 82 -7.41 4.87 -0.94
C LEU A 82 -8.87 4.86 -0.45
N PRO A 83 -9.13 5.19 0.84
CA PRO A 83 -10.49 5.36 1.35
C PRO A 83 -11.29 6.44 0.60
N PRO A 84 -12.62 6.28 0.40
CA PRO A 84 -13.46 7.24 -0.32
C PRO A 84 -13.47 8.67 0.23
N ALA A 85 -13.14 8.86 1.52
CA ALA A 85 -13.10 10.15 2.20
C ALA A 85 -11.67 10.61 2.52
N PHE A 86 -10.66 10.08 1.83
CA PHE A 86 -9.28 10.49 2.01
C PHE A 86 -9.11 11.99 1.66
N THR A 87 -8.45 12.75 2.54
CA THR A 87 -8.23 14.18 2.35
C THR A 87 -6.90 14.44 1.68
N ALA A 88 -6.87 15.33 0.68
CA ALA A 88 -5.64 15.70 -0.02
C ALA A 88 -4.63 16.46 0.86
N THR A 89 -5.04 16.94 2.03
CA THR A 89 -4.17 17.65 2.98
C THR A 89 -4.07 16.92 4.31
N ASN A 90 -2.88 17.00 4.91
CA ASN A 90 -2.66 16.57 6.29
C ASN A 90 -3.11 17.64 7.31
N PRO A 91 -3.16 17.33 8.62
CA PRO A 91 -3.54 18.27 9.67
C PRO A 91 -2.76 19.60 9.71
N ASP A 92 -1.52 19.62 9.23
CA ASP A 92 -0.67 20.82 9.15
C ASP A 92 -0.90 21.62 7.84
N GLY A 93 -1.87 21.21 7.02
CA GLY A 93 -2.27 21.86 5.78
C GLY A 93 -1.34 21.58 4.60
N GLN A 94 -0.41 20.63 4.73
CA GLN A 94 0.45 20.23 3.61
C GLN A 94 -0.33 19.31 2.67
N ILE A 95 -0.17 19.50 1.36
CA ILE A 95 -0.86 18.78 0.29
C ILE A 95 -0.05 17.53 -0.09
N TRP A 96 -0.72 16.40 -0.18
CA TRP A 96 -0.16 15.13 -0.63
C TRP A 96 -0.12 15.03 -2.16
N SER A 97 1.02 14.60 -2.70
CA SER A 97 1.23 14.28 -4.10
C SER A 97 1.86 12.90 -4.25
N VAL A 98 1.47 12.16 -5.29
CA VAL A 98 2.04 10.84 -5.61
C VAL A 98 2.62 10.89 -7.00
N TYR A 99 3.88 10.46 -7.13
CA TYR A 99 4.63 10.40 -8.37
C TYR A 99 5.08 8.97 -8.62
N ILE A 100 5.03 8.52 -9.87
CA ILE A 100 5.65 7.28 -10.33
C ILE A 100 6.82 7.64 -11.23
N GLN A 101 7.97 7.03 -10.95
CA GLN A 101 9.19 7.19 -11.72
C GLN A 101 9.60 5.88 -12.37
N GLN A 102 10.37 5.97 -13.45
CA GLN A 102 11.05 4.83 -14.05
C GLN A 102 12.56 5.07 -14.15
N PRO A 103 13.33 4.93 -13.05
CA PRO A 103 14.76 5.25 -13.06
C PRO A 103 15.56 4.37 -14.03
N THR A 104 15.16 3.10 -14.17
CA THR A 104 15.73 2.13 -15.10
C THR A 104 14.59 1.46 -15.87
N SER A 105 14.86 1.02 -17.10
CA SER A 105 13.84 0.34 -17.92
C SER A 105 13.18 -0.82 -17.16
N GLY A 106 11.85 -0.78 -17.07
CA GLY A 106 11.04 -1.82 -16.41
C GLY A 106 11.05 -1.78 -14.88
N VAL A 107 11.76 -0.83 -14.26
CA VAL A 107 11.80 -0.65 -12.80
C VAL A 107 11.05 0.61 -12.44
N LEU A 108 9.90 0.45 -11.79
CA LEU A 108 9.10 1.55 -11.28
C LEU A 108 9.45 1.87 -9.83
N SER A 109 9.13 3.08 -9.41
CA SER A 109 9.18 3.48 -8.02
C SER A 109 8.16 4.59 -7.78
N ALA A 110 7.35 4.46 -6.73
CA ALA A 110 6.49 5.52 -6.27
C ALA A 110 7.19 6.44 -5.25
N VAL A 111 7.04 7.75 -5.44
CA VAL A 111 7.47 8.78 -4.50
C VAL A 111 6.24 9.57 -4.05
N ILE A 112 6.04 9.65 -2.74
CA ILE A 112 4.96 10.39 -2.12
C ILE A 112 5.57 11.64 -1.50
N GLU A 113 5.00 12.81 -1.72
CA GLU A 113 5.48 14.07 -1.16
C GLU A 113 4.35 14.80 -0.44
N SER A 114 4.68 15.48 0.66
CA SER A 114 3.84 16.56 1.19
C SER A 114 4.44 17.91 0.79
N SER A 115 3.61 18.92 0.48
CA SER A 115 4.08 20.24 0.05
C SER A 115 3.17 21.37 0.55
N GLY A 116 3.73 22.57 0.69
CA GLY A 116 2.99 23.73 1.19
C GLY A 116 2.56 23.57 2.65
N GLY A 117 1.58 24.35 3.09
CA GLY A 117 1.11 24.30 4.48
C GLY A 117 2.17 24.74 5.49
N THR A 118 2.05 24.26 6.73
CA THR A 118 2.99 24.58 7.82
C THR A 118 4.17 23.60 7.78
N SER A 119 5.39 24.09 7.65
CA SER A 119 6.60 23.27 7.73
C SER A 119 6.77 22.64 9.11
N TYR A 120 7.07 21.35 9.15
CA TYR A 120 7.43 20.66 10.38
C TYR A 120 8.78 21.14 10.89
N ILE A 121 8.88 21.32 12.21
CA ILE A 121 10.19 21.48 12.86
C ILE A 121 10.96 20.15 12.81
N PRO A 122 12.30 20.16 12.93
CA PRO A 122 13.15 18.97 12.80
C PRO A 122 12.72 17.75 13.62
N LYS A 123 12.20 17.96 14.84
CA LYS A 123 11.73 16.84 15.68
C LYS A 123 10.45 16.21 15.14
N ASP A 124 9.56 17.00 14.55
CA ASP A 124 8.23 16.55 14.12
C ASP A 124 8.32 15.80 12.78
N GLU A 125 9.15 16.27 11.84
CA GLU A 125 9.37 15.56 10.57
C GLU A 125 9.99 14.16 10.79
N VAL A 126 10.98 14.05 11.69
CA VAL A 126 11.57 12.77 12.09
C VAL A 126 10.53 11.90 12.80
N SER A 127 9.69 12.49 13.65
CA SER A 127 8.65 11.76 14.38
C SER A 127 7.62 11.17 13.43
N VAL A 128 7.10 11.95 12.47
CA VAL A 128 6.13 11.46 11.48
C VAL A 128 6.76 10.39 10.61
N ALA A 129 7.95 10.63 10.04
CA ALA A 129 8.66 9.64 9.23
C ALA A 129 8.85 8.32 10.00
N SER A 130 9.26 8.39 11.27
CA SER A 130 9.46 7.20 12.11
C SER A 130 8.15 6.47 12.43
N MET A 131 7.06 7.19 12.69
CA MET A 131 5.74 6.58 12.92
C MET A 131 5.17 5.95 11.66
N THR A 132 5.44 6.54 10.48
CA THR A 132 5.05 5.97 9.19
C THR A 132 5.77 4.65 8.91
N GLY A 133 7.00 4.50 9.39
CA GLY A 133 7.79 3.27 9.26
C GLY A 133 8.88 3.39 8.19
N HIS A 134 9.46 2.26 7.78
CA HIS A 134 10.70 2.22 6.99
C HIS A 134 10.65 2.97 5.64
N GLN A 135 9.48 3.08 5.02
CA GLN A 135 9.26 3.81 3.76
C GLN A 135 9.04 5.31 3.97
N GLY A 136 8.72 5.73 5.19
CA GLY A 136 8.51 7.12 5.56
C GLY A 136 9.84 7.85 5.70
N GLY A 137 9.85 9.09 5.23
CA GLY A 137 11.02 9.96 5.25
C GLY A 137 10.61 11.42 5.22
N PHE A 138 11.61 12.29 5.12
CA PHE A 138 11.47 13.73 5.17
C PHE A 138 12.59 14.44 4.40
N VAL A 139 12.34 15.68 4.01
CA VAL A 139 13.37 16.60 3.52
C VAL A 139 13.88 17.40 4.72
N PRO A 140 15.16 17.25 5.11
CA PRO A 140 15.72 17.89 6.29
C PRO A 140 16.07 19.35 6.03
N TYR A 141 16.21 20.11 7.11
CA TYR A 141 16.92 21.39 7.07
C TYR A 141 18.42 21.16 6.89
N ASP A 142 19.09 22.06 6.14
CA ASP A 142 20.54 21.96 5.93
C ASP A 142 21.32 21.96 7.26
N GLY A 143 22.28 21.03 7.38
CA GLY A 143 23.12 20.86 8.57
C GLY A 143 22.45 20.08 9.71
N MET A 144 21.20 19.67 9.56
CA MET A 144 20.51 18.80 10.52
C MET A 144 21.24 17.45 10.67
N LEU A 145 21.19 16.85 11.88
CA LEU A 145 21.76 15.54 12.22
C LEU A 145 23.21 15.32 11.75
N GLY A 146 24.04 16.37 11.78
CA GLY A 146 25.46 16.26 11.46
C GLY A 146 25.82 16.38 9.98
N GLY A 147 24.93 16.95 9.15
CA GLY A 147 25.26 17.32 7.77
C GLY A 147 24.26 16.86 6.70
N LEU A 148 23.00 16.68 7.06
CA LEU A 148 21.94 16.44 6.07
C LEU A 148 21.69 17.68 5.21
N THR A 149 21.12 17.47 4.02
CA THR A 149 20.92 18.51 3.00
C THR A 149 19.49 18.52 2.47
N ALA A 150 18.97 19.71 2.15
CA ALA A 150 17.60 19.92 1.67
C ALA A 150 17.33 19.42 0.24
N ASP A 151 18.37 19.02 -0.50
CA ASP A 151 18.26 18.44 -1.85
C ASP A 151 17.98 16.93 -1.84
N THR A 152 18.02 16.31 -0.66
CA THR A 152 17.89 14.85 -0.50
C THR A 152 16.82 14.56 0.55
N ALA A 153 15.91 13.65 0.23
CA ALA A 153 15.02 13.06 1.21
C ALA A 153 15.72 11.91 1.95
N TYR A 154 15.43 11.78 3.23
CA TYR A 154 16.00 10.76 4.10
C TYR A 154 14.89 9.96 4.77
N GLY A 155 15.02 8.63 4.70
CA GLY A 155 14.16 7.74 5.45
C GLY A 155 14.33 7.91 6.95
N ALA A 156 13.30 7.51 7.70
CA ALA A 156 13.36 7.48 9.16
C ALA A 156 14.64 6.75 9.64
N SER A 157 15.37 7.36 10.58
CA SER A 157 16.67 6.85 11.07
C SER A 157 17.74 6.62 9.99
N GLY A 158 17.61 7.22 8.80
CA GLY A 158 18.58 7.10 7.71
C GLY A 158 18.55 5.76 6.98
N THR A 159 17.43 5.03 7.02
CA THR A 159 17.25 3.73 6.35
C THR A 159 17.44 3.78 4.83
N TRP A 160 17.16 4.94 4.22
CA TRP A 160 17.38 5.21 2.81
C TRP A 160 17.67 6.69 2.58
N ARG A 161 18.18 6.99 1.38
CA ARG A 161 18.46 8.33 0.89
C ARG A 161 17.98 8.42 -0.55
N PHE A 162 17.31 9.52 -0.88
CA PHE A 162 16.75 9.72 -2.20
C PHE A 162 16.99 11.15 -2.66
N ASN A 163 17.66 11.30 -3.81
CA ASN A 163 17.91 12.62 -4.38
C ASN A 163 16.64 13.15 -5.04
N MET A 164 16.19 14.34 -4.65
CA MET A 164 14.94 14.93 -5.14
C MET A 164 15.06 15.54 -6.54
N ALA A 165 16.24 15.46 -7.17
CA ALA A 165 16.45 15.96 -8.53
C ALA A 165 15.47 15.33 -9.53
N GLY A 166 14.77 16.19 -10.29
CA GLY A 166 13.75 15.76 -11.26
C GLY A 166 12.34 15.61 -10.67
N LEU A 167 12.18 15.75 -9.37
CA LEU A 167 10.90 15.97 -8.70
C LEU A 167 10.73 17.43 -8.29
N PRO A 168 9.51 17.87 -7.93
CA PRO A 168 9.27 19.22 -7.46
C PRO A 168 10.13 19.61 -6.24
N ASN A 169 10.48 18.63 -5.39
CA ASN A 169 11.15 18.82 -4.11
C ASN A 169 10.41 19.80 -3.19
N PRO A 170 9.68 19.33 -2.16
CA PRO A 170 8.90 20.21 -1.30
C PRO A 170 9.76 21.09 -0.37
N GLY A 171 11.07 20.78 -0.23
CA GLY A 171 11.98 21.49 0.65
C GLY A 171 11.81 21.14 2.14
N PRO A 172 12.64 21.72 3.02
CA PRO A 172 12.71 21.34 4.43
C PRO A 172 11.38 21.41 5.18
N GLY A 173 11.17 20.54 6.16
CA GLY A 173 9.94 20.50 6.97
C GLY A 173 8.77 19.81 6.27
N HIS A 174 9.06 18.99 5.25
CA HIS A 174 8.07 18.21 4.49
C HIS A 174 8.45 16.74 4.44
N LEU A 175 7.46 15.91 4.15
CA LEU A 175 7.53 14.47 4.21
C LEU A 175 7.72 13.91 2.82
N VAL A 176 8.56 12.88 2.70
CA VAL A 176 8.80 12.17 1.44
C VAL A 176 8.83 10.68 1.71
N GLY A 177 8.02 9.93 0.97
CA GLY A 177 7.89 8.49 1.09
C GLY A 177 8.38 7.81 -0.15
N LEU A 178 9.09 6.70 0.01
CA LEU A 178 9.62 5.93 -1.10
C LEU A 178 9.06 4.51 -1.10
N VAL A 179 8.42 4.15 -2.22
CA VAL A 179 8.09 2.77 -2.57
C VAL A 179 9.05 2.38 -3.69
N SER A 180 10.07 1.59 -3.38
CA SER A 180 10.89 1.00 -4.44
C SER A 180 10.17 -0.18 -5.06
N ALA A 181 10.49 -0.52 -6.31
CA ALA A 181 10.12 -1.80 -6.92
C ALA A 181 10.36 -2.94 -5.92
N GLY A 182 9.28 -3.62 -5.52
CA GLY A 182 9.31 -4.72 -4.55
C GLY A 182 9.29 -4.34 -3.07
N ALA A 183 9.27 -3.07 -2.64
CA ALA A 183 9.15 -2.68 -1.22
C ALA A 183 7.70 -2.43 -0.77
N GLY A 184 6.76 -2.20 -1.69
CA GLY A 184 5.32 -2.27 -1.42
C GLY A 184 4.82 -3.68 -1.08
N SER A 185 5.72 -4.67 -1.01
CA SER A 185 5.43 -6.10 -0.90
C SER A 185 5.41 -6.63 0.55
N SER A 186 5.18 -5.78 1.55
CA SER A 186 4.83 -6.33 2.88
C SER A 186 3.39 -6.88 2.95
N ASP A 187 2.55 -6.62 1.93
CA ASP A 187 1.23 -7.26 1.80
C ASP A 187 0.74 -7.47 0.34
N ALA A 188 1.51 -7.04 -0.67
CA ALA A 188 1.21 -7.29 -2.09
C ALA A 188 2.38 -8.02 -2.75
N GLY A 189 2.37 -9.34 -2.62
CA GLY A 189 3.34 -10.25 -3.20
C GLY A 189 3.40 -10.16 -4.72
N VAL A 190 4.39 -9.42 -5.22
CA VAL A 190 5.20 -9.84 -6.39
C VAL A 190 6.51 -10.48 -5.90
N THR A 191 6.53 -10.99 -4.67
CA THR A 191 7.10 -12.32 -4.44
C THR A 191 6.06 -13.30 -4.93
N THR A 192 6.44 -14.22 -5.79
CA THR A 192 5.65 -15.36 -6.28
C THR A 192 4.77 -15.94 -5.17
N ASN A 193 3.55 -15.41 -5.01
CA ASN A 193 2.58 -15.99 -4.11
C ASN A 193 2.06 -17.21 -4.87
N ASP A 194 2.79 -18.32 -4.74
CA ASP A 194 2.48 -19.64 -5.33
C ASP A 194 1.14 -20.23 -4.82
N TYR A 195 0.36 -19.46 -4.06
CA TYR A 195 -0.89 -19.90 -3.47
C TYR A 195 -2.08 -19.14 -4.04
N LEU A 196 -3.00 -19.91 -4.64
CA LEU A 196 -4.36 -19.45 -4.88
C LEU A 196 -5.16 -19.62 -3.58
N TYR A 197 -5.23 -18.58 -2.74
CA TYR A 197 -6.02 -18.62 -1.51
C TYR A 197 -7.51 -18.40 -1.81
N ARG A 198 -8.35 -19.43 -1.63
CA ARG A 198 -9.81 -19.32 -1.74
C ARG A 198 -10.48 -20.01 -0.58
N THR A 199 -11.14 -19.21 0.26
CA THR A 199 -12.13 -19.68 1.24
C THR A 199 -13.45 -19.01 0.88
N ALA A 200 -14.56 -19.73 1.01
CA ALA A 200 -15.88 -19.17 0.74
C ALA A 200 -16.15 -17.99 1.69
N VAL A 201 -16.46 -16.83 1.11
CA VAL A 201 -16.93 -15.66 1.87
C VAL A 201 -18.46 -15.63 1.83
N ALA A 202 -19.10 -15.88 2.96
CA ALA A 202 -20.55 -15.93 3.06
C ALA A 202 -21.17 -14.56 2.73
N GLY A 203 -22.23 -14.55 1.90
CA GLY A 203 -22.93 -13.33 1.50
C GLY A 203 -22.25 -12.53 0.36
N HIS A 204 -21.06 -12.92 -0.08
CA HIS A 204 -20.25 -12.18 -1.05
C HIS A 204 -19.90 -13.03 -2.28
N PRO A 205 -20.84 -13.26 -3.23
CA PRO A 205 -20.59 -14.06 -4.43
C PRO A 205 -19.47 -13.51 -5.33
N GLU A 206 -19.29 -12.19 -5.34
CA GLU A 206 -18.24 -11.50 -6.07
C GLU A 206 -16.83 -11.88 -5.61
N LEU A 207 -16.65 -12.16 -4.31
CA LEU A 207 -15.37 -12.60 -3.74
C LEU A 207 -15.10 -14.09 -3.97
N ASN A 208 -16.14 -14.84 -4.34
CA ASN A 208 -16.05 -16.27 -4.64
C ASN A 208 -15.98 -16.57 -6.16
N THR A 209 -15.97 -15.53 -7.02
CA THR A 209 -16.04 -15.67 -8.48
C THR A 209 -14.79 -15.10 -9.17
N MET A 210 -14.32 -15.74 -10.24
CA MET A 210 -13.24 -15.20 -11.08
C MET A 210 -13.77 -14.20 -12.10
N ARG A 211 -13.11 -13.04 -12.24
CA ARG A 211 -13.45 -12.00 -13.25
C ARG A 211 -12.54 -12.02 -14.48
N THR A 212 -11.55 -12.92 -14.49
CA THR A 212 -10.59 -13.15 -15.57
C THR A 212 -10.33 -14.65 -15.72
N PRO A 213 -9.92 -15.15 -16.91
CA PRO A 213 -9.55 -16.56 -17.07
C PRO A 213 -8.43 -17.00 -16.12
N LEU A 214 -8.53 -18.24 -15.63
CA LEU A 214 -7.44 -18.89 -14.90
C LEU A 214 -6.60 -19.69 -15.90
N ASP A 215 -5.37 -19.24 -16.13
CA ASP A 215 -4.39 -20.01 -16.89
C ASP A 215 -3.54 -20.85 -15.93
N MET A 216 -3.45 -22.16 -16.21
CA MET A 216 -2.67 -23.09 -15.41
C MET A 216 -1.21 -23.19 -15.89
N GLY A 217 -0.82 -22.54 -16.99
CA GLY A 217 0.54 -22.55 -17.51
C GLY A 217 1.07 -23.95 -17.87
N GLY A 218 0.17 -24.86 -18.25
CA GLY A 218 0.49 -26.27 -18.49
C GLY A 218 0.44 -27.18 -17.26
N ASN A 219 0.06 -26.66 -16.09
CA ASN A 219 -0.13 -27.46 -14.88
C ASN A 219 -1.51 -28.16 -14.82
N SER A 220 -1.60 -29.19 -13.99
CA SER A 220 -2.80 -30.01 -13.83
C SER A 220 -3.76 -29.49 -12.75
N ILE A 221 -5.06 -29.74 -12.94
CA ILE A 221 -6.08 -29.62 -11.88
C ILE A 221 -6.34 -31.04 -11.35
N ASN A 222 -5.94 -31.32 -10.10
CA ASN A 222 -6.10 -32.63 -9.47
C ASN A 222 -7.21 -32.61 -8.41
N ASN A 223 -7.96 -33.70 -8.27
CA ASN A 223 -9.00 -33.89 -7.24
C ASN A 223 -10.13 -32.83 -7.22
N ALA A 224 -10.51 -32.29 -8.38
CA ALA A 224 -11.72 -31.49 -8.47
C ALA A 224 -12.95 -32.40 -8.31
N ASN A 225 -13.86 -32.05 -7.39
CA ASN A 225 -15.11 -32.77 -7.23
C ASN A 225 -16.02 -32.56 -8.45
N ASP A 226 -16.29 -31.28 -8.77
CA ASP A 226 -17.12 -30.88 -9.90
C ASP A 226 -16.40 -29.82 -10.76
N VAL A 227 -16.41 -30.00 -12.08
CA VAL A 227 -15.96 -29.01 -13.06
C VAL A 227 -17.06 -28.80 -14.07
N ASN A 228 -17.79 -27.69 -13.93
CA ASN A 228 -18.87 -27.31 -14.84
C ASN A 228 -18.36 -26.25 -15.83
N ALA A 229 -18.46 -26.54 -17.13
CA ALA A 229 -18.02 -25.64 -18.18
C ALA A 229 -19.03 -25.59 -19.33
N THR A 230 -19.18 -24.41 -19.94
CA THR A 230 -20.03 -24.23 -21.13
C THR A 230 -19.34 -24.71 -22.42
N ARG A 231 -18.00 -24.76 -22.42
CA ARG A 231 -17.17 -25.22 -23.55
C ARG A 231 -15.87 -25.83 -23.02
N GLY A 232 -15.48 -26.98 -23.57
CA GLY A 232 -14.16 -27.58 -23.38
C GLY A 232 -13.42 -27.65 -24.72
N VAL A 233 -12.14 -27.27 -24.73
CA VAL A 233 -11.25 -27.42 -25.89
C VAL A 233 -10.08 -28.30 -25.45
N PHE A 234 -9.97 -29.48 -26.05
CA PHE A 234 -8.94 -30.45 -25.71
C PHE A 234 -7.98 -30.59 -26.87
N ALA A 235 -6.68 -30.37 -26.62
CA ALA A 235 -5.64 -30.48 -27.66
C ALA A 235 -5.56 -31.91 -28.26
N GLY A 236 -5.99 -32.93 -27.52
CA GLY A 236 -6.02 -34.33 -27.95
C GLY A 236 -7.24 -34.75 -28.79
N GLY A 237 -8.16 -33.83 -29.13
CA GLY A 237 -9.36 -34.13 -29.92
C GLY A 237 -10.60 -34.50 -29.11
N ASN A 238 -11.59 -35.11 -29.78
CA ASN A 238 -12.92 -35.41 -29.23
C ASN A 238 -12.83 -36.31 -27.97
N PRO A 239 -13.48 -35.96 -26.84
CA PRO A 239 -13.45 -36.77 -25.61
C PRO A 239 -14.01 -38.21 -25.77
N ASN A 240 -14.65 -38.54 -26.89
CA ASN A 240 -15.15 -39.88 -27.18
C ASN A 240 -14.11 -40.79 -27.89
N GLY A 241 -12.93 -41.02 -27.30
CA GLY A 241 -12.11 -42.19 -27.71
C GLY A 241 -10.58 -42.08 -27.75
N GLY A 242 -9.95 -41.05 -27.20
CA GLY A 242 -8.49 -40.97 -27.04
C GLY A 242 -8.10 -40.38 -25.67
N TYR A 243 -6.86 -40.60 -25.21
CA TYR A 243 -6.37 -40.20 -23.89
C TYR A 243 -6.89 -38.81 -23.46
N GLY A 244 -7.73 -38.78 -22.42
CA GLY A 244 -8.39 -37.57 -21.91
C GLY A 244 -9.92 -37.57 -21.96
N GLY A 245 -10.57 -38.64 -22.44
CA GLY A 245 -12.03 -38.74 -22.45
C GLY A 245 -12.66 -38.86 -21.05
N VAL A 246 -13.68 -38.05 -20.77
CA VAL A 246 -14.62 -38.27 -19.65
C VAL A 246 -15.12 -39.71 -19.77
N LYS A 247 -14.81 -40.56 -18.79
CA LYS A 247 -15.43 -41.89 -18.69
C LYS A 247 -16.90 -41.71 -18.34
N VAL A 248 -17.73 -41.41 -19.35
CA VAL A 248 -19.17 -41.61 -19.22
C VAL A 248 -19.34 -43.13 -19.20
N ALA A 249 -19.55 -43.71 -18.01
CA ALA A 249 -19.82 -45.15 -17.90
C ALA A 249 -20.99 -45.47 -18.83
N SER A 250 -20.73 -46.29 -19.86
CA SER A 250 -21.75 -46.69 -20.83
C SER A 250 -22.80 -47.52 -20.10
N ALA A 251 -23.95 -46.91 -19.79
CA ALA A 251 -25.16 -47.62 -19.42
C ALA A 251 -25.80 -48.21 -20.69
N LEU A 252 -25.15 -49.21 -21.30
CA LEU A 252 -25.79 -50.07 -22.28
C LEU A 252 -25.47 -51.52 -21.88
N GLY A 253 -26.41 -52.11 -21.16
CA GLY A 253 -26.42 -53.52 -20.80
C GLY A 253 -26.31 -54.39 -22.05
N GLN A 254 -25.48 -55.41 -21.97
CA GLN A 254 -25.27 -56.42 -22.99
C GLN A 254 -26.58 -57.13 -23.31
N ALA A 255 -26.82 -57.34 -24.61
CA ALA A 255 -27.87 -58.20 -25.12
C ALA A 255 -27.50 -59.67 -24.89
N GLU A 256 -28.35 -60.44 -24.21
CA GLU A 256 -28.47 -61.88 -24.44
C GLU A 256 -29.78 -62.14 -25.19
N MET A 257 -29.69 -62.15 -26.51
CA MET A 257 -30.76 -62.63 -27.38
C MET A 257 -30.60 -64.15 -27.49
N SER A 258 -31.31 -64.89 -26.63
CA SER A 258 -31.44 -66.34 -26.76
C SER A 258 -32.25 -66.65 -28.02
N ALA A 259 -31.64 -67.35 -28.99
CA ALA A 259 -32.31 -67.82 -30.20
C ALA A 259 -33.28 -68.98 -29.87
N PRO A 260 -34.45 -69.07 -30.51
CA PRO A 260 -35.34 -70.22 -30.35
C PRO A 260 -34.98 -71.34 -31.37
N MET A 261 -35.12 -72.60 -30.93
CA MET A 261 -35.51 -73.71 -31.80
C MET A 261 -37.01 -73.92 -31.69
#